data_AF-A0A1J4KFE6-F1
#
_entry.id   AF-A0A1J4KFE6-F1
#
_cell.length_a   1.000
_cell.length_b   1.000
_cell.length_c   1.000
_cell.angle_alpha   90.00
_cell.angle_beta   90.00
_cell.angle_gamma   90.00
#
_symmetry.space_group_name_H-M   'P 1'
#
loop_
_entity.id
_entity.type
_entity.pdbx_description
1 polymer ?
#
loop_
_entity_poly.entity_id
_entity_poly.type
_entity_poly.pdbx_seq_one_letter_code
_entity_poly.pdbx_strand_id
1 'polypeptide(L)'
;MHPRRNFNGVSGSNNSRGRGNATRGGRVHNRGENSQNRRYHSRRGGNENRRKYDQERRANITIKSKEQALKELECKLNPKIYDLDKKLFSEINKYSTIFKMVSESFLDDEFATKGFILICKVYSQPQIVDSTNKDIKSTIYSRFFENDRFIFANIFSNVLINMLADESDSDNIKSILALFYTLFKVCKQNANKLTREIHTLKKIKMKIPEKYQLSVNEFLDKADKVLYSVYDNNSDESDDEEVSILESTVAPNASDLFGNPRVPKNHVDSGYDNVKKYLNVLYALTKENFYLPIRTHLAELRQDKLDYRDLYLYENVRVKCMNDADILSTDYRDCNLFLSFQIRTPVNCKQKVGIPDWKHTERLGNRSLLILSDSPDCNKIDAVCRSCALARANDRDISRSHINLLNNGVVPVT
;
A
#
# COMPACT_ATOMS: atom_id res chain seq x y z
N MET A 1 -10.55 -60.62 -29.55
CA MET A 1 -9.18 -60.69 -30.10
C MET A 1 -8.23 -59.91 -29.21
N HIS A 2 -7.06 -60.47 -28.90
CA HIS A 2 -5.85 -59.73 -28.50
C HIS A 2 -5.05 -59.36 -29.79
N PRO A 3 -4.00 -58.51 -29.81
CA PRO A 3 -3.00 -58.32 -28.72
C PRO A 3 -2.28 -56.95 -28.51
N ARG A 4 -1.92 -56.68 -27.23
CA ARG A 4 -0.60 -56.15 -26.74
C ARG A 4 -0.19 -54.70 -27.13
N ARG A 5 0.76 -53.99 -26.48
CA ARG A 5 1.78 -54.18 -25.38
C ARG A 5 2.14 -52.74 -24.84
N ASN A 6 2.90 -52.40 -23.78
CA ASN A 6 3.62 -52.93 -22.58
C ASN A 6 3.70 -51.66 -21.61
N PHE A 7 3.82 -51.63 -20.26
CA PHE A 7 4.79 -52.15 -19.28
C PHE A 7 6.26 -51.72 -19.57
N ASN A 8 7.13 -51.23 -18.66
CA ASN A 8 7.21 -51.12 -17.18
C ASN A 8 7.95 -49.81 -16.76
N GLY A 9 8.06 -49.37 -15.49
CA GLY A 9 7.45 -49.82 -14.22
C GLY A 9 8.25 -49.41 -12.95
N VAL A 10 7.63 -49.53 -11.77
CA VAL A 10 8.17 -49.98 -10.45
C VAL A 10 9.54 -49.39 -9.97
N SER A 11 9.67 -48.48 -8.99
CA SER A 11 9.24 -48.42 -7.57
C SER A 11 9.98 -49.35 -6.58
N GLY A 12 10.62 -48.81 -5.53
CA GLY A 12 11.24 -49.57 -4.43
C GLY A 12 11.64 -48.68 -3.24
N SER A 13 11.67 -49.20 -2.01
CA SER A 13 11.74 -48.37 -0.79
C SER A 13 12.54 -48.96 0.40
N ASN A 14 13.08 -48.04 1.21
CA ASN A 14 13.38 -48.11 2.66
C ASN A 14 14.42 -49.09 3.27
N ASN A 15 15.00 -48.58 4.37
CA ASN A 15 15.43 -49.27 5.60
C ASN A 15 16.80 -50.00 5.74
N SER A 16 17.76 -49.25 6.33
CA SER A 16 18.14 -49.36 7.77
C SER A 16 19.46 -50.04 8.22
N ARG A 17 20.05 -49.43 9.29
CA ARG A 17 20.93 -49.98 10.37
C ARG A 17 22.39 -50.39 10.06
N GLY A 18 23.28 -50.07 11.03
CA GLY A 18 24.69 -50.51 11.14
C GLY A 18 25.64 -49.34 11.43
N ARG A 19 26.01 -49.01 12.69
CA ARG A 19 27.05 -49.62 13.57
C ARG A 19 28.47 -49.62 12.98
N GLY A 20 29.40 -48.91 13.64
CA GLY A 20 30.85 -48.99 13.42
C GLY A 20 31.60 -48.06 14.39
N ASN A 21 32.69 -48.52 15.02
CA ASN A 21 33.37 -47.82 16.12
C ASN A 21 34.81 -47.38 15.79
N ALA A 22 35.31 -46.44 16.60
CA ALA A 22 36.60 -45.75 16.52
C ALA A 22 37.89 -46.59 16.34
N THR A 23 38.92 -45.98 15.74
CA THR A 23 40.32 -45.85 16.24
C THR A 23 41.07 -44.85 15.31
N ARG A 24 41.82 -43.84 15.79
CA ARG A 24 43.06 -43.79 16.62
C ARG A 24 44.34 -44.04 15.81
N GLY A 25 45.06 -42.96 15.47
CA GLY A 25 46.40 -43.01 14.90
C GLY A 25 46.95 -41.61 14.59
N GLY A 26 48.23 -41.36 14.87
CA GLY A 26 48.86 -40.08 14.55
C GLY A 26 50.37 -40.04 14.80
N ARG A 27 51.10 -39.41 13.86
CA ARG A 27 52.49 -38.88 13.89
C ARG A 27 52.62 -38.02 12.61
N VAL A 28 53.00 -36.74 12.62
CA VAL A 28 54.24 -36.03 13.06
C VAL A 28 55.26 -35.87 11.91
N HIS A 29 55.66 -34.61 11.67
CA HIS A 29 56.63 -34.10 10.69
C HIS A 29 56.23 -34.25 9.20
N ASN A 30 56.47 -33.26 8.32
CA ASN A 30 57.70 -32.47 8.16
C ASN A 30 57.57 -30.92 8.25
N ARG A 31 58.73 -30.27 8.41
CA ARG A 31 58.92 -28.83 8.14
C ARG A 31 59.13 -28.60 6.64
N GLY A 32 58.64 -27.48 6.11
CA GLY A 32 58.85 -27.07 4.71
C GLY A 32 58.52 -25.59 4.53
N GLU A 33 59.51 -24.82 4.10
CA GLU A 33 59.55 -23.37 4.02
C GLU A 33 58.48 -22.76 3.10
N ASN A 34 57.71 -21.76 3.58
CA ASN A 34 57.15 -20.64 2.79
C ASN A 34 56.34 -19.65 3.67
N SER A 35 56.99 -18.95 4.60
CA SER A 35 56.31 -18.13 5.62
C SER A 35 56.32 -16.61 5.41
N GLN A 36 57.09 -16.07 4.44
CA GLN A 36 57.23 -14.62 4.26
C GLN A 36 56.25 -13.99 3.26
N ASN A 37 55.90 -14.67 2.16
CA ASN A 37 55.10 -14.06 1.08
C ASN A 37 53.58 -13.93 1.33
N ARG A 38 53.07 -14.36 2.50
CA ARG A 38 51.62 -14.27 2.84
C ARG A 38 51.21 -13.05 3.68
N ARG A 39 52.13 -12.16 4.07
CA ARG A 39 51.81 -11.05 5.00
C ARG A 39 51.23 -9.78 4.36
N TYR A 40 51.32 -9.60 3.04
CA TYR A 40 50.84 -8.38 2.38
C TYR A 40 49.38 -8.41 1.90
N HIS A 41 48.77 -9.60 1.67
CA HIS A 41 47.38 -9.69 1.21
C HIS A 41 46.34 -9.81 2.33
N SER A 42 46.70 -10.27 3.54
CA SER A 42 45.73 -10.46 4.64
C SER A 42 45.21 -9.16 5.26
N ARG A 43 45.94 -8.04 5.15
CA ARG A 43 45.56 -6.75 5.76
C ARG A 43 44.45 -5.99 5.04
N ARG A 44 44.10 -6.32 3.78
CA ARG A 44 42.98 -5.65 3.06
C ARG A 44 41.62 -6.23 3.47
N GLY A 45 41.40 -7.53 3.27
CA GLY A 45 40.11 -8.19 3.55
C GLY A 45 39.66 -8.11 5.02
N GLY A 46 40.60 -8.01 5.97
CA GLY A 46 40.28 -7.81 7.39
C GLY A 46 39.53 -6.49 7.67
N ASN A 47 39.81 -5.42 6.94
CA ASN A 47 39.11 -4.14 7.10
C ASN A 47 37.75 -4.13 6.39
N GLU A 48 37.61 -4.83 5.27
CA GLU A 48 36.33 -4.93 4.55
C GLU A 48 35.31 -5.78 5.32
N ASN A 49 35.72 -6.94 5.83
CA ASN A 49 34.86 -7.77 6.68
C ASN A 49 34.45 -7.04 7.97
N ARG A 50 35.36 -6.27 8.59
CA ARG A 50 35.03 -5.48 9.78
C ARG A 50 34.05 -4.34 9.47
N ARG A 51 34.24 -3.63 8.35
CA ARG A 51 33.29 -2.62 7.86
C ARG A 51 31.91 -3.20 7.52
N LYS A 52 31.87 -4.39 6.90
CA LYS A 52 30.61 -5.09 6.59
C LYS A 52 29.88 -5.49 7.86
N TYR A 53 30.58 -6.09 8.82
CA TYR A 53 30.03 -6.43 10.14
C TYR A 53 29.54 -5.20 10.91
N ASP A 54 30.28 -4.09 10.92
CA ASP A 54 29.85 -2.83 11.54
C ASP A 54 28.66 -2.17 10.81
N GLN A 55 28.49 -2.38 9.50
CA GLN A 55 27.32 -1.94 8.74
C GLN A 55 26.09 -2.82 9.02
N GLU A 56 26.23 -4.15 8.95
CA GLU A 56 25.16 -5.12 9.29
C GLU A 56 24.70 -4.94 10.73
N ARG A 57 25.63 -4.71 11.66
CA ARG A 57 25.33 -4.39 13.07
C ARG A 57 24.55 -3.09 13.21
N ARG A 58 24.84 -2.04 12.40
CA ARG A 58 24.13 -0.75 12.41
C ARG A 58 22.76 -0.81 11.73
N ALA A 59 22.60 -1.60 10.67
CA ALA A 59 21.30 -1.86 10.06
C ALA A 59 20.33 -2.46 11.10
N ASN A 60 20.83 -3.39 11.92
CA ASN A 60 20.09 -4.07 12.97
C ASN A 60 19.97 -3.30 14.31
N ILE A 61 20.39 -2.03 14.41
CA ILE A 61 20.13 -1.22 15.62
C ILE A 61 18.66 -0.80 15.61
N THR A 62 17.89 -1.31 16.58
CA THR A 62 16.59 -0.76 16.94
C THR A 62 16.79 0.66 17.49
N ILE A 63 16.17 1.65 16.85
CA ILE A 63 16.10 3.03 17.36
C ILE A 63 15.20 3.03 18.61
N LYS A 64 15.69 3.61 19.71
CA LYS A 64 14.99 3.66 21.01
C LYS A 64 14.92 5.05 21.65
N SER A 65 15.62 6.05 21.11
CA SER A 65 15.62 7.42 21.65
C SER A 65 15.61 8.48 20.55
N LYS A 66 15.24 9.71 20.91
CA LYS A 66 15.12 10.84 19.99
C LYS A 66 16.47 11.22 19.38
N GLU A 67 17.56 11.20 20.16
CA GLU A 67 18.91 11.48 19.66
C GLU A 67 19.40 10.38 18.71
N GLN A 68 19.01 9.11 18.92
CA GLN A 68 19.32 8.03 17.98
C GLN A 68 18.61 8.22 16.64
N ALA A 69 17.34 8.67 16.66
CA ALA A 69 16.57 8.96 15.45
C ALA A 69 17.18 10.13 14.65
N LEU A 70 17.50 11.26 15.31
CA LEU A 70 18.18 12.39 14.65
C LEU A 70 19.54 11.95 14.07
N LYS A 71 20.36 11.25 14.85
CA LYS A 71 21.70 10.84 14.46
C LYS A 71 21.73 9.85 13.30
N GLU A 72 20.75 8.95 13.19
CA GLU A 72 20.62 8.07 12.01
C GLU A 72 20.24 8.88 10.76
N LEU A 73 19.32 9.85 10.87
CA LEU A 73 18.97 10.74 9.76
C LEU A 73 20.16 11.60 9.31
N GLU A 74 20.87 12.24 10.24
CA GLU A 74 22.12 12.96 9.99
C GLU A 74 23.18 12.08 9.31
N CYS A 75 23.34 10.83 9.75
CA CYS A 75 24.25 9.89 9.11
C CYS A 75 23.90 9.65 7.63
N LYS A 76 22.62 9.60 7.27
CA LYS A 76 22.19 9.43 5.86
C LYS A 76 22.33 10.71 5.01
N LEU A 77 22.59 11.88 5.60
CA LEU A 77 22.95 13.10 4.85
C LEU A 77 24.40 13.12 4.34
N ASN A 78 25.21 12.11 4.69
CA ASN A 78 26.60 12.02 4.25
C ASN A 78 26.70 11.61 2.76
N PRO A 79 27.20 12.48 1.85
CA PRO A 79 27.24 12.19 0.41
C PRO A 79 28.21 11.06 0.02
N LYS A 80 29.01 10.55 0.97
CA LYS A 80 29.88 9.37 0.76
C LYS A 80 29.14 8.03 0.92
N ILE A 81 27.83 8.06 1.22
CA ILE A 81 26.95 6.88 1.22
C ILE A 81 26.42 6.67 -0.20
N TYR A 82 27.03 5.76 -0.94
CA TYR A 82 26.48 5.18 -2.17
C TYR A 82 25.27 4.28 -1.89
N ASP A 83 24.41 4.01 -2.89
CA ASP A 83 23.25 3.11 -2.77
C ASP A 83 22.34 3.46 -1.57
N LEU A 84 22.07 4.76 -1.38
CA LEU A 84 21.26 5.24 -0.26
C LEU A 84 19.81 4.72 -0.33
N ASP A 85 19.24 4.62 -1.52
CA ASP A 85 17.92 4.04 -1.79
C ASP A 85 17.81 2.58 -1.29
N LYS A 86 18.74 1.70 -1.69
CA LYS A 86 18.79 0.29 -1.28
C LYS A 86 18.98 0.16 0.23
N LYS A 87 19.73 1.07 0.86
CA LYS A 87 19.94 1.11 2.31
C LYS A 87 18.67 1.50 3.05
N LEU A 88 18.00 2.58 2.65
CA LEU A 88 16.73 3.00 3.23
C LEU A 88 15.65 1.92 3.07
N PHE A 89 15.61 1.22 1.93
CA PHE A 89 14.74 0.08 1.70
C PHE A 89 15.08 -1.13 2.59
N SER A 90 16.35 -1.49 2.73
CA SER A 90 16.78 -2.57 3.64
C SER A 90 16.53 -2.26 5.12
N GLU A 91 16.53 -0.98 5.49
CA GLU A 91 16.27 -0.47 6.84
C GLU A 91 14.83 0.05 7.00
N ILE A 92 13.90 -0.23 6.08
CA ILE A 92 12.60 0.49 5.97
C ILE A 92 11.78 0.51 7.27
N ASN A 93 11.79 -0.59 8.04
CA ASN A 93 11.09 -0.66 9.33
C ASN A 93 11.71 0.25 10.40
N LYS A 94 13.04 0.48 10.36
CA LYS A 94 13.73 1.47 11.20
C LYS A 94 13.21 2.88 10.89
N TYR A 95 12.97 3.16 9.61
CA TYR A 95 12.42 4.44 9.16
C TYR A 95 10.95 4.62 9.55
N SER A 96 10.12 3.58 9.46
CA SER A 96 8.77 3.60 10.01
C SER A 96 8.77 3.95 11.51
N THR A 97 9.73 3.44 12.30
CA THR A 97 9.88 3.82 13.71
C THR A 97 10.29 5.29 13.88
N ILE A 98 11.30 5.77 13.14
CA ILE A 98 11.73 7.18 13.18
C ILE A 98 10.58 8.12 12.79
N PHE A 99 9.87 7.79 11.72
CA PHE A 99 8.71 8.53 11.22
C PHE A 99 7.63 8.64 12.30
N LYS A 100 7.25 7.50 12.90
CA LYS A 100 6.28 7.45 14.01
C LYS A 100 6.72 8.29 15.22
N MET A 101 7.98 8.19 15.64
CA MET A 101 8.50 9.01 16.73
C MET A 101 8.41 10.52 16.45
N VAL A 102 8.63 10.94 15.20
CA VAL A 102 8.54 12.35 14.78
C VAL A 102 7.09 12.81 14.66
N SER A 103 6.18 12.00 14.12
CA SER A 103 4.76 12.37 13.96
C SER A 103 3.94 12.33 15.25
N GLU A 104 4.29 11.49 16.22
CA GLU A 104 3.65 11.39 17.55
C GLU A 104 4.30 12.31 18.61
N SER A 105 5.34 13.07 18.27
CA SER A 105 5.94 14.04 19.19
C SER A 105 5.06 15.29 19.38
N PHE A 106 5.20 15.95 20.53
CA PHE A 106 4.39 17.12 20.88
C PHE A 106 4.59 18.29 19.89
N LEU A 107 3.56 19.12 19.75
CA LEU A 107 3.49 20.19 18.75
C LEU A 107 4.58 21.27 18.88
N ASP A 108 5.13 21.44 20.08
CA ASP A 108 6.18 22.43 20.40
C ASP A 108 7.57 21.78 20.55
N ASP A 109 7.71 20.52 20.12
CA ASP A 109 8.95 19.74 20.30
C ASP A 109 10.01 20.09 19.24
N GLU A 110 11.17 20.54 19.72
CA GLU A 110 12.38 20.78 18.93
C GLU A 110 12.79 19.53 18.13
N PHE A 111 12.61 18.32 18.69
CA PHE A 111 12.87 17.06 18.02
C PHE A 111 11.90 16.81 16.84
N ALA A 112 10.62 17.18 16.97
CA ALA A 112 9.66 17.03 15.88
C ALA A 112 10.05 17.94 14.70
N THR A 113 10.39 19.19 15.00
CA THR A 113 10.86 20.20 14.03
C THR A 113 12.14 19.72 13.33
N LYS A 114 13.21 19.43 14.08
CA LYS A 114 14.49 18.96 13.53
C LYS A 114 14.37 17.62 12.81
N GLY A 115 13.62 16.68 13.37
CA GLY A 115 13.39 15.35 12.79
C GLY A 115 12.69 15.42 11.42
N PHE A 116 11.61 16.18 11.32
CA PHE A 116 10.89 16.38 10.05
C PHE A 116 11.76 17.06 8.99
N ILE A 117 12.52 18.08 9.37
CA ILE A 117 13.44 18.78 8.46
C ILE A 117 14.57 17.85 7.97
N LEU A 118 15.16 17.04 8.85
CA LEU A 118 16.15 16.03 8.48
C LEU A 118 15.56 14.96 7.55
N ILE A 119 14.31 14.52 7.80
CA ILE A 119 13.58 13.62 6.89
C ILE A 119 13.42 14.27 5.51
N CYS A 120 12.98 15.53 5.43
CA CYS A 120 12.87 16.25 4.17
C CYS A 120 14.21 16.32 3.42
N LYS A 121 15.31 16.57 4.13
CA LYS A 121 16.67 16.61 3.56
C LYS A 121 17.17 15.23 3.11
N VAL A 122 16.89 14.15 3.86
CA VAL A 122 17.28 12.78 3.48
C VAL A 122 16.52 12.36 2.22
N TYR A 123 15.19 12.42 2.24
CA TYR A 123 14.34 11.86 1.19
C TYR A 123 14.22 12.72 -0.08
N SER A 124 14.85 13.91 -0.09
CA SER A 124 15.02 14.75 -1.29
C SER A 124 16.39 14.58 -1.97
N GLN A 125 17.25 13.65 -1.52
CA GLN A 125 18.54 13.43 -2.17
C GLN A 125 18.40 12.80 -3.57
N PRO A 126 19.18 13.24 -4.58
CA PRO A 126 19.16 12.66 -5.94
C PRO A 126 19.31 11.14 -5.98
N GLN A 127 20.10 10.55 -5.06
CA GLN A 127 20.27 9.09 -4.95
C GLN A 127 18.97 8.31 -4.70
N ILE A 128 17.91 8.96 -4.22
CA ILE A 128 16.59 8.37 -3.96
C ILE A 128 15.56 8.92 -4.97
N VAL A 129 15.59 10.24 -5.18
CA VAL A 129 14.70 10.97 -6.10
C VAL A 129 14.85 10.48 -7.55
N ASP A 130 16.04 10.03 -7.93
CA ASP A 130 16.39 9.56 -9.27
C ASP A 130 16.90 8.09 -9.26
N SER A 131 16.54 7.32 -8.24
CA SER A 131 16.76 5.86 -8.26
C SER A 131 16.04 5.23 -9.45
N THR A 132 16.75 4.37 -10.18
CA THR A 132 16.24 3.64 -11.36
C THR A 132 15.31 2.47 -10.97
N ASN A 133 15.29 2.05 -9.71
CA ASN A 133 14.41 1.00 -9.23
C ASN A 133 13.07 1.58 -8.77
N LYS A 134 12.06 1.54 -9.65
CA LYS A 134 10.71 2.07 -9.38
C LYS A 134 10.06 1.44 -8.15
N ASP A 135 10.27 0.15 -7.88
CA ASP A 135 9.63 -0.57 -6.77
C ASP A 135 10.21 -0.17 -5.41
N ILE A 136 11.54 -0.09 -5.31
CA ILE A 136 12.26 0.46 -4.14
C ILE A 136 11.80 1.89 -3.86
N LYS A 137 11.75 2.72 -4.91
CA LYS A 137 11.33 4.11 -4.82
C LYS A 137 9.89 4.24 -4.32
N SER A 138 8.94 3.53 -4.94
CA SER A 138 7.54 3.52 -4.53
C SER A 138 7.35 3.03 -3.09
N THR A 139 8.03 1.94 -2.70
CA THR A 139 7.98 1.38 -1.34
C THR A 139 8.59 2.33 -0.28
N ILE A 140 9.54 3.17 -0.67
CA ILE A 140 10.10 4.21 0.19
C ILE A 140 9.09 5.35 0.39
N TYR A 141 8.55 5.92 -0.69
CA TYR A 141 7.73 7.13 -0.57
C TYR A 141 6.29 6.85 -0.12
N SER A 142 5.78 5.63 -0.28
CA SER A 142 4.49 5.23 0.31
C SER A 142 4.48 5.32 1.84
N ARG A 143 5.65 5.25 2.51
CA ARG A 143 5.77 5.42 3.97
C ARG A 143 5.49 6.83 4.48
N PHE A 144 5.33 7.82 3.60
CA PHE A 144 4.85 9.15 3.99
C PHE A 144 3.33 9.21 4.17
N PHE A 145 2.60 8.13 3.87
CA PHE A 145 1.15 8.06 3.96
C PHE A 145 0.67 6.88 4.80
N GLU A 146 -0.31 7.13 5.66
CA GLU A 146 -1.02 6.12 6.45
C GLU A 146 -2.51 6.44 6.39
N ASN A 147 -3.34 5.45 6.03
CA ASN A 147 -4.79 5.64 5.79
C ASN A 147 -5.10 6.83 4.86
N ASP A 148 -4.35 6.93 3.76
CA ASP A 148 -4.34 8.00 2.76
C ASP A 148 -4.11 9.44 3.27
N ARG A 149 -3.60 9.58 4.50
CA ARG A 149 -3.20 10.87 5.09
C ARG A 149 -1.69 10.98 5.19
N PHE A 150 -1.15 12.18 4.94
CA PHE A 150 0.27 12.47 5.17
C PHE A 150 0.61 12.35 6.66
N ILE A 151 1.57 11.50 7.02
CA ILE A 151 1.83 11.14 8.43
C ILE A 151 2.32 12.32 9.29
N PHE A 152 2.92 13.34 8.68
CA PHE A 152 3.41 14.54 9.39
C PHE A 152 2.41 15.70 9.39
N ALA A 153 1.17 15.49 8.90
CA ALA A 153 0.12 16.52 8.79
C ALA A 153 -0.17 17.28 10.11
N ASN A 154 0.03 16.63 11.26
CA ASN A 154 -0.21 17.23 12.56
C ASN A 154 0.92 18.21 12.97
N ILE A 155 2.19 17.84 12.74
CA ILE A 155 3.33 18.70 13.08
C ILE A 155 3.62 19.77 12.01
N PHE A 156 3.25 19.51 10.74
CA PHE A 156 3.62 20.33 9.58
C PHE A 156 3.34 21.84 9.75
N SER A 157 2.18 22.18 10.32
CA SER A 157 1.80 23.58 10.54
C SER A 157 2.70 24.27 11.58
N ASN A 158 3.14 23.55 12.62
CA ASN A 158 4.02 24.07 13.66
C ASN A 158 5.47 24.20 13.18
N VAL A 159 5.99 23.22 12.42
CA VAL A 159 7.31 23.37 11.79
C VAL A 159 7.34 24.61 10.89
N LEU A 160 6.27 24.84 10.10
CA LEU A 160 6.14 26.06 9.29
C LEU A 160 6.06 27.35 10.10
N ILE A 161 5.36 27.38 11.24
CA ILE A 161 5.34 28.54 12.14
C ILE A 161 6.74 28.80 12.73
N ASN A 162 7.44 27.75 13.17
CA ASN A 162 8.77 27.85 13.76
C ASN A 162 9.80 28.40 12.74
N MET A 163 9.81 27.89 11.50
CA MET A 163 10.68 28.40 10.43
C MET A 163 10.28 29.80 9.91
N LEU A 164 9.09 30.31 10.26
CA LEU A 164 8.70 31.70 10.00
C LEU A 164 9.03 32.64 11.17
N ALA A 165 9.34 32.11 12.35
CA ALA A 165 9.84 32.87 13.49
C ALA A 165 11.37 32.99 13.50
N ASP A 166 12.09 32.02 12.90
CA ASP A 166 13.54 32.03 12.74
C ASP A 166 13.95 32.34 11.30
N GLU A 167 14.31 33.60 11.02
CA GLU A 167 14.74 34.06 9.69
C GLU A 167 16.00 33.35 9.15
N SER A 168 16.77 32.68 10.01
CA SER A 168 18.00 31.99 9.63
C SER A 168 17.74 30.66 8.91
N ASP A 169 16.62 29.99 9.19
CA ASP A 169 16.41 28.55 8.92
C ASP A 169 16.01 28.24 7.46
N SER A 170 16.53 29.04 6.55
CA SER A 170 15.87 29.40 5.30
C SER A 170 16.03 28.38 4.14
N ASP A 171 16.98 27.44 4.25
CA ASP A 171 17.08 26.28 3.34
C ASP A 171 16.15 25.10 3.75
N ASN A 172 15.48 25.18 4.90
CA ASN A 172 14.58 24.12 5.35
C ASN A 172 13.23 24.17 4.62
N ILE A 173 12.76 25.37 4.27
CA ILE A 173 11.61 25.58 3.36
C ILE A 173 11.89 24.93 1.99
N LYS A 174 13.09 25.15 1.40
CA LYS A 174 13.49 24.45 0.16
C LYS A 174 13.46 22.94 0.32
N SER A 175 13.94 22.42 1.45
CA SER A 175 14.00 20.99 1.74
C SER A 175 12.60 20.36 1.79
N ILE A 176 11.62 21.07 2.38
CA ILE A 176 10.21 20.64 2.44
C ILE A 176 9.55 20.68 1.06
N LEU A 177 9.74 21.75 0.30
CA LEU A 177 9.24 21.84 -1.08
C LEU A 177 9.84 20.75 -1.97
N ALA A 178 11.14 20.44 -1.83
CA ALA A 178 11.79 19.36 -2.55
C ALA A 178 11.21 17.98 -2.20
N LEU A 179 10.86 17.72 -0.94
CA LEU A 179 10.17 16.50 -0.54
C LEU A 179 8.78 16.44 -1.20
N PHE A 180 7.99 17.51 -1.13
CA PHE A 180 6.63 17.51 -1.67
C PHE A 180 6.63 17.36 -3.20
N TYR A 181 7.54 18.04 -3.91
CA TYR A 181 7.80 17.82 -5.33
C TYR A 181 8.18 16.37 -5.63
N THR A 182 8.98 15.73 -4.78
CA THR A 182 9.36 14.33 -4.94
C THR A 182 8.16 13.40 -4.74
N LEU A 183 7.30 13.66 -3.75
CA LEU A 183 6.08 12.89 -3.53
C LEU A 183 5.13 12.97 -4.75
N PHE A 184 5.01 14.14 -5.38
CA PHE A 184 4.26 14.30 -6.65
C PHE A 184 4.94 13.60 -7.84
N LYS A 185 6.28 13.67 -7.94
CA LYS A 185 7.09 12.98 -8.97
C LYS A 185 7.03 11.45 -8.86
N VAL A 186 6.67 10.91 -7.69
CA VAL A 186 6.47 9.46 -7.48
C VAL A 186 5.05 9.03 -7.80
N CYS A 187 4.04 9.78 -7.36
CA CYS A 187 2.66 9.58 -7.80
C CYS A 187 1.90 10.91 -7.74
N LYS A 188 1.33 11.35 -8.89
CA LYS A 188 0.56 12.60 -8.99
C LYS A 188 -0.59 12.64 -7.96
N GLN A 189 -1.23 11.50 -7.69
CA GLN A 189 -2.34 11.40 -6.73
C GLN A 189 -1.97 11.75 -5.28
N ASN A 190 -0.68 11.81 -4.93
CA ASN A 190 -0.23 12.29 -3.62
C ASN A 190 -0.59 13.77 -3.37
N ALA A 191 -0.90 14.56 -4.40
CA ALA A 191 -1.48 15.90 -4.24
C ALA A 191 -2.81 15.85 -3.45
N ASN A 192 -3.69 14.90 -3.75
CA ASN A 192 -4.95 14.71 -3.03
C ASN A 192 -4.70 14.39 -1.55
N LYS A 193 -3.72 13.52 -1.28
CA LYS A 193 -3.31 13.09 0.08
C LYS A 193 -2.60 14.18 0.89
N LEU A 194 -2.18 15.27 0.22
CA LEU A 194 -1.51 16.46 0.78
C LEU A 194 -2.40 17.73 0.76
N THR A 195 -3.70 17.60 0.48
CA THR A 195 -4.62 18.76 0.32
C THR A 195 -4.61 19.70 1.53
N ARG A 196 -4.52 19.15 2.76
CA ARG A 196 -4.44 19.94 4.01
C ARG A 196 -3.16 20.77 4.05
N GLU A 197 -2.02 20.15 3.72
CA GLU A 197 -0.69 20.74 3.76
C GLU A 197 -0.52 21.81 2.68
N ILE A 198 -1.02 21.54 1.47
CA ILE A 198 -1.12 22.51 0.36
C ILE A 198 -1.96 23.71 0.80
N HIS A 199 -3.11 23.50 1.42
CA HIS A 199 -3.98 24.58 1.90
C HIS A 199 -3.35 25.41 3.04
N THR A 200 -2.63 24.77 3.98
CA THR A 200 -1.81 25.47 4.97
C THR A 200 -0.74 26.34 4.28
N LEU A 201 -0.02 25.80 3.29
CA LEU A 201 1.01 26.53 2.56
C LEU A 201 0.43 27.74 1.81
N LYS A 202 -0.74 27.61 1.16
CA LYS A 202 -1.47 28.74 0.55
C LYS A 202 -1.78 29.85 1.56
N LYS A 203 -2.26 29.48 2.76
CA LYS A 203 -2.61 30.44 3.83
C LYS A 203 -1.41 31.23 4.34
N ILE A 204 -0.23 30.62 4.41
CA ILE A 204 0.99 31.29 4.92
C ILE A 204 1.89 31.88 3.83
N LYS A 205 1.63 31.63 2.54
CA LYS A 205 2.43 32.10 1.40
C LYS A 205 2.91 33.54 1.52
N MET A 206 2.03 34.47 1.89
CA MET A 206 2.36 35.90 2.02
C MET A 206 3.30 36.24 3.19
N LYS A 207 3.49 35.31 4.14
CA LYS A 207 4.45 35.42 5.24
C LYS A 207 5.81 34.78 4.92
N ILE A 208 5.90 33.98 3.84
CA ILE A 208 7.15 33.33 3.44
C ILE A 208 8.08 34.41 2.83
N PRO A 209 9.37 34.46 3.23
CA PRO A 209 10.33 35.42 2.69
C PRO A 209 10.35 35.45 1.17
N GLU A 210 10.41 36.66 0.60
CA GLU A 210 10.27 36.94 -0.83
C GLU A 210 11.17 36.05 -1.72
N LYS A 211 12.42 35.81 -1.27
CA LYS A 211 13.40 34.90 -1.88
C LYS A 211 12.92 33.45 -2.12
N TYR A 212 11.80 33.02 -1.55
CA TYR A 212 11.18 31.71 -1.81
C TYR A 212 9.77 31.78 -2.39
N GLN A 213 9.17 32.97 -2.52
CA GLN A 213 7.81 33.07 -3.05
C GLN A 213 7.71 32.52 -4.47
N LEU A 214 8.73 32.69 -5.31
CA LEU A 214 8.79 32.05 -6.64
C LEU A 214 8.65 30.52 -6.55
N SER A 215 9.48 29.86 -5.75
CA SER A 215 9.48 28.39 -5.60
C SER A 215 8.20 27.86 -4.94
N VAL A 216 7.61 28.63 -4.02
CA VAL A 216 6.30 28.33 -3.42
C VAL A 216 5.17 28.50 -4.43
N ASN A 217 5.21 29.54 -5.26
CA ASN A 217 4.22 29.77 -6.32
C ASN A 217 4.27 28.65 -7.35
N GLU A 218 5.44 28.33 -7.89
CA GLU A 218 5.62 27.20 -8.81
C GLU A 218 5.12 25.88 -8.21
N PHE A 219 5.32 25.66 -6.91
CA PHE A 219 4.86 24.45 -6.23
C PHE A 219 3.33 24.43 -6.15
N LEU A 220 2.71 25.53 -5.72
CA LEU A 220 1.27 25.66 -5.59
C LEU A 220 0.56 25.60 -6.95
N ASP A 221 1.13 26.22 -8.00
CA ASP A 221 0.58 26.19 -9.35
C ASP A 221 0.62 24.76 -9.95
N LYS A 222 1.68 24.00 -9.67
CA LYS A 222 1.79 22.58 -10.08
C LYS A 222 0.86 21.69 -9.24
N ALA A 223 0.75 21.94 -7.94
CA ALA A 223 -0.21 21.25 -7.07
C ALA A 223 -1.65 21.47 -7.52
N ASP A 224 -2.02 22.72 -7.82
CA ASP A 224 -3.36 23.10 -8.26
C ASP A 224 -3.69 22.51 -9.62
N LYS A 225 -2.77 22.51 -10.59
CA LYS A 225 -2.99 21.81 -11.88
C LYS A 225 -3.35 20.33 -11.69
N VAL A 226 -2.67 19.63 -10.78
CA VAL A 226 -2.96 18.22 -10.47
C VAL A 226 -4.27 18.05 -9.70
N LEU A 227 -4.62 18.97 -8.79
CA LEU A 227 -5.90 18.95 -8.08
C LEU A 227 -7.08 19.24 -9.02
N TYR A 228 -6.95 20.18 -9.95
CA TYR A 228 -8.00 20.53 -10.91
C TYR A 228 -8.18 19.48 -12.01
N SER A 229 -7.11 18.84 -12.50
CA SER A 229 -7.22 17.76 -13.49
C SER A 229 -7.92 16.49 -12.97
N VAL A 230 -8.14 16.37 -11.66
CA VAL A 230 -8.95 15.30 -11.05
C VAL A 230 -10.46 15.61 -11.12
N TYR A 231 -10.83 16.88 -11.22
CA TYR A 231 -12.24 17.30 -11.37
C TYR A 231 -12.69 17.38 -12.83
N ASP A 232 -11.83 17.86 -13.74
CA ASP A 232 -12.18 18.02 -15.15
C ASP A 232 -11.97 16.74 -15.97
N ASN A 233 -12.98 15.86 -15.95
CA ASN A 233 -12.98 14.56 -16.62
C ASN A 233 -13.12 14.64 -18.16
N ASN A 234 -12.91 15.81 -18.78
CA ASN A 234 -13.12 16.06 -20.21
C ASN A 234 -11.90 16.67 -20.95
N SER A 235 -10.75 16.90 -20.29
CA SER A 235 -9.57 17.45 -20.97
C SER A 235 -8.76 16.34 -21.67
N ASP A 236 -8.95 16.15 -22.98
CA ASP A 236 -8.25 15.16 -23.83
C ASP A 236 -6.74 15.44 -24.04
N GLU A 237 -6.17 16.50 -23.43
CA GLU A 237 -4.78 16.93 -23.64
C GLU A 237 -3.99 17.07 -22.32
N SER A 238 -3.33 15.98 -21.88
CA SER A 238 -1.98 16.09 -21.34
C SER A 238 -1.20 14.77 -21.42
N ASP A 239 0.03 14.84 -21.91
CA ASP A 239 0.99 13.74 -21.79
C ASP A 239 1.40 13.47 -20.33
N ASP A 240 2.10 12.37 -20.11
CA ASP A 240 2.52 11.88 -18.78
C ASP A 240 1.39 11.51 -17.82
N GLU A 241 0.23 11.09 -18.32
CA GLU A 241 -0.57 10.08 -17.60
C GLU A 241 0.22 8.75 -17.52
N GLU A 242 1.20 8.64 -16.62
CA GLU A 242 1.66 7.34 -16.14
C GLU A 242 0.59 6.80 -15.18
N VAL A 243 -0.53 6.31 -15.74
CA VAL A 243 -1.58 5.61 -15.00
C VAL A 243 -0.90 4.42 -14.32
N SER A 244 -0.77 4.50 -12.99
CA SER A 244 -0.25 3.43 -12.17
C SER A 244 -1.23 2.26 -12.19
N ILE A 245 -1.05 1.34 -13.14
CA ILE A 245 -1.87 0.11 -13.29
C ILE A 245 -1.85 -0.70 -11.97
N LEU A 246 -0.79 -0.54 -11.18
CA LEU A 246 -0.61 -1.11 -9.83
C LEU A 246 -1.56 -0.54 -8.76
N GLU A 247 -2.00 0.73 -8.89
CA GLU A 247 -2.90 1.38 -7.93
C GLU A 247 -4.34 1.54 -8.48
N SER A 248 -4.56 1.21 -9.75
CA SER A 248 -5.80 1.49 -10.46
C SER A 248 -6.94 0.50 -10.07
N THR A 249 -7.69 0.85 -9.03
CA THR A 249 -8.74 -0.06 -8.49
C THR A 249 -9.88 -0.31 -9.49
N VAL A 250 -10.30 -1.58 -9.56
CA VAL A 250 -11.47 -2.05 -10.34
C VAL A 250 -12.79 -1.79 -9.57
N ALA A 251 -12.74 -1.23 -8.36
CA ALA A 251 -13.94 -0.86 -7.62
C ALA A 251 -14.78 0.18 -8.41
N PRO A 252 -16.09 -0.05 -8.61
CA PRO A 252 -16.95 0.88 -9.34
C PRO A 252 -17.22 2.15 -8.55
N ASN A 253 -17.27 3.28 -9.25
CA ASN A 253 -17.90 4.51 -8.78
C ASN A 253 -19.34 4.63 -9.33
N ALA A 254 -20.10 5.65 -8.93
CA ALA A 254 -21.50 5.82 -9.35
C ALA A 254 -21.66 6.00 -10.88
N SER A 255 -20.71 6.64 -11.57
CA SER A 255 -20.73 6.78 -13.03
C SER A 255 -20.38 5.47 -13.76
N ASP A 256 -19.62 4.57 -13.13
CA ASP A 256 -19.34 3.24 -13.69
C ASP A 256 -20.60 2.36 -13.74
N LEU A 257 -21.50 2.47 -12.74
CA LEU A 257 -22.72 1.65 -12.65
C LEU A 257 -23.98 2.31 -13.23
N PHE A 258 -24.05 3.64 -13.29
CA PHE A 258 -25.25 4.35 -13.75
C PHE A 258 -25.03 5.16 -15.03
N GLY A 259 -23.77 5.35 -15.45
CA GLY A 259 -23.42 5.94 -16.73
C GLY A 259 -23.47 4.93 -17.87
N ASN A 260 -23.54 5.45 -19.10
CA ASN A 260 -23.50 4.67 -20.33
C ASN A 260 -22.20 3.84 -20.43
N PRO A 261 -22.25 2.61 -20.99
CA PRO A 261 -21.06 1.78 -21.18
C PRO A 261 -20.04 2.46 -22.10
N ARG A 262 -18.82 2.68 -21.58
CA ARG A 262 -17.69 3.21 -22.35
C ARG A 262 -17.05 2.07 -23.14
N VAL A 263 -17.70 1.62 -24.22
CA VAL A 263 -17.22 0.53 -25.10
C VAL A 263 -15.79 0.82 -25.56
N PRO A 264 -14.77 0.03 -25.12
CA PRO A 264 -13.39 0.27 -25.53
C PRO A 264 -13.20 -0.10 -27.00
N LYS A 265 -12.56 0.77 -27.79
CA LYS A 265 -12.24 0.51 -29.20
C LYS A 265 -11.16 -0.58 -29.31
N ASN A 266 -11.61 -1.82 -29.42
CA ASN A 266 -10.78 -3.03 -29.60
C ASN A 266 -11.28 -3.79 -30.85
N HIS A 267 -11.04 -3.22 -32.03
CA HIS A 267 -11.31 -3.89 -33.30
C HIS A 267 -10.04 -4.59 -33.80
N VAL A 268 -10.19 -5.70 -34.52
CA VAL A 268 -9.06 -6.46 -35.07
C VAL A 268 -8.24 -5.60 -36.05
N ASP A 269 -8.93 -4.71 -36.79
CA ASP A 269 -8.32 -3.81 -37.77
C ASP A 269 -7.76 -2.53 -37.15
N SER A 270 -8.07 -2.23 -35.87
CA SER A 270 -7.52 -1.08 -35.16
C SER A 270 -6.26 -1.48 -34.40
N GLY A 271 -5.11 -1.33 -35.05
CA GLY A 271 -3.81 -1.49 -34.41
C GLY A 271 -3.58 -0.54 -33.22
N TYR A 272 -2.72 -0.95 -32.29
CA TYR A 272 -2.36 -0.15 -31.12
C TYR A 272 -1.08 0.64 -31.38
N ASP A 273 -1.19 1.97 -31.44
CA ASP A 273 -0.08 2.89 -31.75
C ASP A 273 1.14 2.72 -30.81
N ASN A 274 0.90 2.25 -29.58
CA ASN A 274 1.92 1.92 -28.60
C ASN A 274 1.38 1.00 -27.49
N VAL A 275 2.29 0.45 -26.68
CA VAL A 275 1.98 -0.47 -25.58
C VAL A 275 1.12 0.18 -24.48
N LYS A 276 1.24 1.50 -24.24
CA LYS A 276 0.41 2.22 -23.26
C LYS A 276 -1.06 2.26 -23.69
N LYS A 277 -1.33 2.54 -24.98
CA LYS A 277 -2.68 2.50 -25.57
C LYS A 277 -3.31 1.10 -25.45
N TYR A 278 -2.52 0.05 -25.73
CA TYR A 278 -2.93 -1.34 -25.55
C TYR A 278 -3.29 -1.67 -24.08
N LEU A 279 -2.42 -1.32 -23.12
CA LEU A 279 -2.67 -1.56 -21.70
C LEU A 279 -3.89 -0.79 -21.18
N ASN A 280 -4.08 0.46 -21.61
CA ASN A 280 -5.26 1.25 -21.24
C ASN A 280 -6.56 0.62 -21.78
N VAL A 281 -6.56 0.09 -23.01
CA VAL A 281 -7.73 -0.63 -23.57
C VAL A 281 -7.97 -1.96 -22.84
N LEU A 282 -6.94 -2.74 -22.52
CA LEU A 282 -7.07 -3.94 -21.68
C LEU A 282 -7.65 -3.63 -20.30
N TYR A 283 -7.21 -2.54 -19.67
CA TYR A 283 -7.72 -2.12 -18.36
C TYR A 283 -9.19 -1.66 -18.44
N ALA A 284 -9.56 -0.88 -19.47
CA ALA A 284 -10.94 -0.48 -19.72
C ALA A 284 -11.85 -1.69 -19.99
N LEU A 285 -11.40 -2.67 -20.78
CA LEU A 285 -12.11 -3.94 -20.99
C LEU A 285 -12.24 -4.76 -19.70
N THR A 286 -11.20 -4.79 -18.86
CA THR A 286 -11.22 -5.49 -17.56
C THR A 286 -12.23 -4.85 -16.61
N LYS A 287 -12.34 -3.52 -16.59
CA LYS A 287 -13.39 -2.78 -15.87
C LYS A 287 -14.78 -3.06 -16.43
N GLU A 288 -14.97 -2.91 -17.74
CA GLU A 288 -16.27 -3.14 -18.39
C GLU A 288 -16.78 -4.58 -18.17
N ASN A 289 -15.91 -5.59 -18.26
CA ASN A 289 -16.24 -6.99 -17.96
C ASN A 289 -16.70 -7.21 -16.51
N PHE A 290 -16.25 -6.39 -15.55
CA PHE A 290 -16.68 -6.45 -14.15
C PHE A 290 -17.96 -5.62 -13.90
N TYR A 291 -18.15 -4.49 -14.59
CA TYR A 291 -19.30 -3.61 -14.41
C TYR A 291 -20.54 -4.03 -15.19
N LEU A 292 -20.39 -4.64 -16.37
CA LEU A 292 -21.50 -4.99 -17.25
C LEU A 292 -22.52 -5.93 -16.59
N PRO A 293 -22.15 -7.04 -15.90
CA PRO A 293 -23.11 -7.88 -15.20
C PRO A 293 -23.85 -7.11 -14.09
N ILE A 294 -23.12 -6.30 -13.31
CA ILE A 294 -23.69 -5.49 -12.23
C ILE A 294 -24.74 -4.52 -12.80
N ARG A 295 -24.47 -3.87 -13.94
CA ARG A 295 -25.43 -2.97 -14.60
C ARG A 295 -26.67 -3.70 -15.13
N THR A 296 -26.51 -4.86 -15.75
CA THR A 296 -27.63 -5.70 -16.20
C THR A 296 -28.54 -6.06 -15.03
N HIS A 297 -27.99 -6.60 -13.94
CA HIS A 297 -28.78 -7.05 -12.80
C HIS A 297 -29.38 -5.89 -11.99
N LEU A 298 -28.77 -4.70 -11.97
CA LEU A 298 -29.38 -3.48 -11.44
C LEU A 298 -30.54 -2.98 -12.34
N ALA A 299 -30.44 -3.12 -13.65
CA ALA A 299 -31.55 -2.79 -14.57
C ALA A 299 -32.71 -3.79 -14.46
N GLU A 300 -32.43 -5.06 -14.17
CA GLU A 300 -33.42 -6.10 -13.89
C GLU A 300 -34.09 -5.92 -12.52
N LEU A 301 -33.34 -5.47 -11.52
CA LEU A 301 -33.88 -5.10 -10.20
C LEU A 301 -34.94 -4.00 -10.33
N ARG A 302 -34.62 -2.92 -11.05
CA ARG A 302 -35.51 -1.78 -11.35
C ARG A 302 -36.72 -2.12 -12.22
N GLN A 303 -36.84 -3.37 -12.67
CA GLN A 303 -37.95 -3.89 -13.47
C GLN A 303 -38.69 -5.06 -12.79
N ASP A 304 -38.38 -5.36 -11.52
CA ASP A 304 -38.86 -6.54 -10.78
C ASP A 304 -38.61 -7.89 -11.50
N LYS A 305 -37.49 -7.97 -12.27
CA LYS A 305 -37.11 -9.15 -13.08
C LYS A 305 -35.90 -9.92 -12.54
N LEU A 306 -35.09 -9.30 -11.68
CA LEU A 306 -33.86 -9.87 -11.13
C LEU A 306 -34.03 -11.29 -10.56
N ASP A 307 -33.12 -12.23 -10.88
CA ASP A 307 -33.03 -13.50 -10.17
C ASP A 307 -32.23 -13.34 -8.86
N TYR A 308 -32.70 -13.98 -7.79
CA TYR A 308 -32.07 -13.96 -6.45
C TYR A 308 -30.66 -14.60 -6.40
N ARG A 309 -30.24 -15.26 -7.49
CA ARG A 309 -28.90 -15.82 -7.69
C ARG A 309 -27.92 -14.81 -8.27
N ASP A 310 -28.41 -13.83 -9.04
CA ASP A 310 -27.58 -12.94 -9.87
C ASP A 310 -27.05 -11.73 -9.09
N LEU A 311 -27.86 -11.18 -8.19
CA LEU A 311 -27.46 -10.10 -7.28
C LEU A 311 -27.90 -10.38 -5.85
N TYR A 312 -26.95 -10.32 -4.91
CA TYR A 312 -27.20 -10.60 -3.51
C TYR A 312 -27.66 -9.33 -2.78
N LEU A 313 -28.98 -9.24 -2.56
CA LEU A 313 -29.60 -8.09 -1.91
C LEU A 313 -29.66 -8.22 -0.39
N TYR A 314 -29.47 -7.08 0.27
CA TYR A 314 -29.59 -6.93 1.71
C TYR A 314 -30.45 -5.70 2.03
N GLU A 315 -31.13 -5.72 3.16
CA GLU A 315 -32.01 -4.65 3.63
C GLU A 315 -31.82 -4.39 5.13
N ASN A 316 -32.42 -3.31 5.63
CA ASN A 316 -32.28 -2.84 7.01
C ASN A 316 -30.81 -2.70 7.48
N VAL A 317 -29.92 -2.34 6.55
CA VAL A 317 -28.48 -2.22 6.81
C VAL A 317 -28.20 -1.04 7.74
N ARG A 318 -27.49 -1.29 8.85
CA ARG A 318 -27.15 -0.28 9.88
C ARG A 318 -25.78 -0.58 10.47
N VAL A 319 -25.08 0.45 10.95
CA VAL A 319 -23.89 0.25 11.78
C VAL A 319 -24.31 -0.40 13.09
N LYS A 320 -23.65 -1.49 13.46
CA LYS A 320 -23.88 -2.20 14.73
C LYS A 320 -22.73 -1.92 15.69
N CYS A 321 -23.04 -1.25 16.79
CA CYS A 321 -22.12 -1.14 17.91
C CYS A 321 -21.90 -2.53 18.51
N MET A 322 -20.65 -2.98 18.52
CA MET A 322 -20.17 -4.16 19.25
C MET A 322 -19.45 -3.67 20.51
N ASN A 323 -19.19 -4.54 21.50
CA ASN A 323 -18.44 -4.12 22.69
C ASN A 323 -16.95 -4.05 22.36
N ASP A 324 -16.19 -3.17 23.03
CA ASP A 324 -14.75 -2.99 22.76
C ASP A 324 -13.96 -4.30 22.85
N ALA A 325 -14.34 -5.22 23.75
CA ALA A 325 -13.73 -6.54 23.89
C ALA A 325 -13.87 -7.43 22.64
N ASP A 326 -14.99 -7.31 21.91
CA ASP A 326 -15.22 -8.05 20.66
C ASP A 326 -14.34 -7.47 19.55
N ILE A 327 -14.29 -6.13 19.46
CA ILE A 327 -13.55 -5.36 18.44
C ILE A 327 -12.03 -5.52 18.59
N LEU A 328 -11.52 -5.55 19.83
CA LEU A 328 -10.09 -5.64 20.14
C LEU A 328 -9.50 -7.05 20.02
N SER A 329 -10.32 -8.07 19.78
CA SER A 329 -9.85 -9.44 19.52
C SER A 329 -8.99 -9.51 18.25
N THR A 330 -8.10 -10.51 18.17
CA THR A 330 -7.15 -10.65 17.04
C THR A 330 -7.83 -10.78 15.69
N ASP A 331 -9.05 -11.30 15.68
CA ASP A 331 -9.73 -11.84 14.50
C ASP A 331 -10.42 -10.73 13.69
N TYR A 332 -10.64 -9.55 14.30
CA TYR A 332 -11.28 -8.39 13.68
C TYR A 332 -10.38 -7.15 13.55
N ARG A 333 -9.07 -7.25 13.83
CA ARG A 333 -8.13 -6.12 13.81
C ARG A 333 -8.10 -5.32 12.50
N ASP A 334 -8.34 -5.98 11.38
CA ASP A 334 -8.36 -5.36 10.04
C ASP A 334 -9.76 -4.84 9.65
N CYS A 335 -10.66 -4.63 10.61
CA CYS A 335 -12.05 -4.19 10.38
C CYS A 335 -12.30 -2.80 10.97
N ASN A 336 -12.91 -1.90 10.19
CA ASN A 336 -13.24 -0.54 10.65
C ASN A 336 -14.55 -0.49 11.44
N LEU A 337 -15.52 -1.32 11.06
CA LEU A 337 -16.88 -1.33 11.64
C LEU A 337 -17.62 -2.65 11.37
N PHE A 338 -18.75 -2.83 12.05
CA PHE A 338 -19.67 -3.95 11.84
C PHE A 338 -20.99 -3.41 11.29
N LEU A 339 -21.54 -4.05 10.26
CA LEU A 339 -22.87 -3.77 9.72
C LEU A 339 -23.83 -4.88 10.13
N SER A 340 -24.97 -4.52 10.74
CA SER A 340 -26.13 -5.41 10.79
C SER A 340 -26.94 -5.33 9.50
N PHE A 341 -27.50 -6.44 9.05
CA PHE A 341 -28.28 -6.55 7.81
C PHE A 341 -29.35 -7.64 7.91
N GLN A 342 -30.30 -7.61 6.97
CA GLN A 342 -31.23 -8.71 6.69
C GLN A 342 -31.10 -9.11 5.21
N ILE A 343 -31.43 -10.35 4.85
CA ILE A 343 -31.35 -10.83 3.46
C ILE A 343 -32.66 -10.47 2.74
N ARG A 344 -32.58 -9.59 1.74
CA ARG A 344 -33.72 -9.19 0.94
C ARG A 344 -34.00 -10.25 -0.12
N THR A 345 -35.26 -10.69 -0.21
CA THR A 345 -35.76 -11.55 -1.29
C THR A 345 -36.33 -10.66 -2.40
N PRO A 346 -35.91 -10.79 -3.68
CA PRO A 346 -36.51 -10.07 -4.80
C PRO A 346 -38.03 -10.33 -4.91
N VAL A 347 -38.80 -9.32 -5.35
CA VAL A 347 -40.28 -9.31 -5.29
C VAL A 347 -40.91 -10.42 -6.15
N ASN A 348 -40.27 -10.75 -7.28
CA ASN A 348 -40.63 -11.85 -8.17
C ASN A 348 -40.33 -13.26 -7.60
N CYS A 349 -39.51 -13.38 -6.56
CA CYS A 349 -39.08 -14.66 -6.02
C CYS A 349 -40.10 -15.20 -5.01
N LYS A 350 -40.86 -16.23 -5.44
CA LYS A 350 -41.92 -16.87 -4.65
C LYS A 350 -41.44 -17.67 -3.43
N GLN A 351 -40.14 -17.86 -3.27
CA GLN A 351 -39.54 -18.57 -2.12
C GLN A 351 -38.71 -17.59 -1.30
N LYS A 352 -38.93 -17.54 0.02
CA LYS A 352 -38.06 -16.77 0.91
C LYS A 352 -36.65 -17.35 0.85
N VAL A 353 -35.67 -16.50 0.59
CA VAL A 353 -34.25 -16.89 0.59
C VAL A 353 -33.85 -17.28 2.02
N GLY A 354 -33.50 -18.57 2.20
CA GLY A 354 -33.08 -19.11 3.50
C GLY A 354 -31.72 -18.58 3.96
N ILE A 355 -31.34 -18.92 5.20
CA ILE A 355 -30.00 -18.64 5.74
C ILE A 355 -28.96 -19.34 4.84
N PRO A 356 -27.99 -18.60 4.24
CA PRO A 356 -26.96 -19.20 3.40
C PRO A 356 -26.04 -20.14 4.19
N ASP A 357 -25.51 -21.15 3.51
CA ASP A 357 -24.31 -21.83 3.99
C ASP A 357 -23.11 -20.88 3.86
N TRP A 358 -22.82 -20.14 4.94
CA TRP A 358 -21.72 -19.18 4.99
C TRP A 358 -20.33 -19.81 4.85
N LYS A 359 -20.18 -21.14 4.98
CA LYS A 359 -18.91 -21.83 4.75
C LYS A 359 -18.64 -22.08 3.26
N HIS A 360 -19.70 -22.28 2.48
CA HIS A 360 -19.61 -22.69 1.07
C HIS A 360 -20.12 -21.64 0.06
N THR A 361 -20.88 -20.64 0.50
CA THR A 361 -21.32 -19.51 -0.34
C THR A 361 -20.20 -18.51 -0.63
N GLU A 362 -20.41 -17.66 -1.62
CA GLU A 362 -19.59 -16.49 -1.93
C GLU A 362 -20.18 -15.20 -1.31
N ARG A 363 -21.44 -15.25 -0.85
CA ARG A 363 -22.15 -14.14 -0.20
C ARG A 363 -21.35 -13.61 1.00
N LEU A 364 -21.04 -12.32 0.96
CA LEU A 364 -20.30 -11.58 2.00
C LEU A 364 -18.95 -12.21 2.37
N GLY A 365 -18.33 -13.03 1.51
CA GLY A 365 -17.00 -13.61 1.77
C GLY A 365 -15.91 -12.54 1.93
N ASN A 366 -14.78 -12.89 2.53
CA ASN A 366 -13.63 -11.99 2.66
C ASN A 366 -13.28 -11.32 1.31
N ARG A 367 -13.15 -9.98 1.33
CA ARG A 367 -12.95 -9.06 0.19
C ARG A 367 -14.12 -8.93 -0.80
N SER A 368 -15.29 -9.51 -0.55
CA SER A 368 -16.51 -9.17 -1.29
C SER A 368 -16.80 -7.68 -1.19
N LEU A 369 -17.17 -7.06 -2.31
CA LEU A 369 -17.58 -5.66 -2.37
C LEU A 369 -19.01 -5.52 -1.85
N LEU A 370 -19.24 -4.56 -0.95
CA LEU A 370 -20.57 -4.15 -0.52
C LEU A 370 -20.85 -2.76 -1.07
N ILE A 371 -21.92 -2.62 -1.84
CA ILE A 371 -22.43 -1.34 -2.35
C ILE A 371 -23.63 -0.97 -1.48
N LEU A 372 -23.56 0.17 -0.79
CA LEU A 372 -24.62 0.66 0.09
C LEU A 372 -25.40 1.79 -0.59
N SER A 373 -26.71 1.77 -0.42
CA SER A 373 -27.65 2.76 -0.96
C SER A 373 -28.82 2.92 0.02
N ASP A 374 -29.31 4.15 0.21
CA ASP A 374 -30.64 4.36 0.83
C ASP A 374 -31.79 4.12 -0.16
N SER A 375 -31.49 4.05 -1.46
CA SER A 375 -32.45 3.78 -2.52
C SER A 375 -32.74 2.28 -2.62
N PRO A 376 -34.01 1.83 -2.51
CA PRO A 376 -34.35 0.41 -2.58
C PRO A 376 -34.03 -0.21 -3.96
N ASP A 377 -33.92 0.60 -5.01
CA ASP A 377 -33.63 0.15 -6.38
C ASP A 377 -32.19 0.49 -6.79
N CYS A 378 -31.36 0.81 -5.80
CA CYS A 378 -29.95 1.17 -5.93
C CYS A 378 -29.71 2.23 -7.01
N ASN A 379 -30.47 3.33 -6.98
CA ASN A 379 -30.36 4.43 -7.96
C ASN A 379 -29.17 5.38 -7.69
N LYS A 380 -28.47 5.21 -6.57
CA LYS A 380 -27.21 5.88 -6.22
C LYS A 380 -26.32 4.95 -5.39
N ILE A 381 -25.05 5.30 -5.23
CA ILE A 381 -24.14 4.70 -4.25
C ILE A 381 -23.91 5.73 -3.15
N ASP A 382 -24.21 5.39 -1.91
CA ASP A 382 -23.97 6.23 -0.73
C ASP A 382 -22.65 5.88 -0.04
N ALA A 383 -22.27 4.59 -0.05
CA ALA A 383 -20.97 4.12 0.41
C ALA A 383 -20.57 2.81 -0.28
N VAL A 384 -19.26 2.51 -0.25
CA VAL A 384 -18.70 1.23 -0.71
C VAL A 384 -17.79 0.69 0.40
N CYS A 385 -18.03 -0.54 0.83
CA CYS A 385 -17.26 -1.22 1.87
C CYS A 385 -16.69 -2.55 1.33
N ARG A 386 -15.75 -3.16 2.04
CA ARG A 386 -15.28 -4.53 1.75
C ARG A 386 -15.54 -5.44 2.94
N SER A 387 -16.08 -6.63 2.71
CA SER A 387 -16.27 -7.62 3.78
C SER A 387 -14.94 -8.16 4.30
N CYS A 388 -14.82 -8.25 5.61
CA CYS A 388 -13.73 -8.92 6.31
C CYS A 388 -14.14 -10.32 6.81
N ALA A 389 -15.25 -10.90 6.32
CA ALA A 389 -15.78 -12.14 6.90
C ALA A 389 -14.92 -13.37 6.58
N LEU A 390 -14.21 -13.89 7.59
CA LEU A 390 -13.33 -15.05 7.51
C LEU A 390 -14.07 -16.40 7.63
N ALA A 391 -15.34 -16.47 7.25
CA ALA A 391 -16.14 -17.70 7.29
C ALA A 391 -15.47 -18.88 6.56
N ARG A 392 -14.75 -18.59 5.45
CA ARG A 392 -13.99 -19.56 4.65
C ARG A 392 -12.56 -19.85 5.18
N ALA A 393 -12.19 -19.41 6.39
CA ALA A 393 -10.86 -19.66 6.97
C ALA A 393 -10.55 -21.16 7.19
N ASN A 394 -9.25 -21.48 7.21
CA ASN A 394 -8.72 -22.79 7.57
C ASN A 394 -8.76 -23.04 9.08
N ASP A 395 -8.56 -21.97 9.87
CA ASP A 395 -8.81 -21.98 11.30
C ASP A 395 -10.31 -22.19 11.55
N ARG A 396 -10.65 -23.18 12.41
CA ARG A 396 -12.02 -23.59 12.65
C ARG A 396 -12.77 -22.64 13.58
N ASP A 397 -12.08 -22.03 14.54
CA ASP A 397 -12.72 -21.23 15.58
C ASP A 397 -12.93 -19.79 15.07
N ILE A 398 -11.96 -19.25 14.32
CA ILE A 398 -12.17 -18.02 13.52
C ILE A 398 -13.31 -18.24 12.51
N SER A 399 -13.25 -19.32 11.73
CA SER A 399 -14.32 -19.65 10.75
C SER A 399 -15.70 -19.71 11.41
N ARG A 400 -15.82 -20.36 12.56
CA ARG A 400 -17.07 -20.50 13.33
C ARG A 400 -17.54 -19.16 13.91
N SER A 401 -16.62 -18.33 14.42
CA SER A 401 -16.90 -17.00 14.96
C SER A 401 -17.54 -16.09 13.90
N HIS A 402 -16.91 -15.99 12.72
CA HIS A 402 -17.46 -15.19 11.61
C HIS A 402 -18.77 -15.78 11.04
N ILE A 403 -18.93 -17.12 11.00
CA ILE A 403 -20.21 -17.75 10.60
C ILE A 403 -21.32 -17.41 11.61
N ASN A 404 -21.01 -17.39 12.91
CA ASN A 404 -21.97 -16.98 13.95
C ASN A 404 -22.37 -15.51 13.81
N LEU A 405 -21.46 -14.60 13.44
CA LEU A 405 -21.83 -13.22 13.13
C LEU A 405 -22.79 -13.14 11.93
N LEU A 406 -22.46 -13.81 10.83
CA LEU A 406 -23.28 -13.79 9.61
C LEU A 406 -24.67 -14.42 9.82
N ASN A 407 -24.77 -15.49 10.60
CA ASN A 407 -26.04 -16.08 11.03
C ASN A 407 -26.90 -15.13 11.87
N ASN A 408 -26.27 -14.25 12.66
CA ASN A 408 -26.94 -13.19 13.42
C ASN A 408 -27.15 -11.91 12.59
N GLY A 409 -26.98 -11.96 11.27
CA GLY A 409 -27.14 -10.82 10.37
C GLY A 409 -26.10 -9.72 10.62
N VAL A 410 -24.84 -10.08 10.90
CA VAL A 410 -23.74 -9.14 11.14
C VAL A 410 -22.55 -9.45 10.23
N VAL A 411 -21.97 -8.45 9.58
CA VAL A 411 -20.75 -8.56 8.77
C VAL A 411 -19.71 -7.51 9.21
N PRO A 412 -18.46 -7.91 9.52
CA PRO A 412 -17.35 -6.97 9.72
C PRO A 412 -16.86 -6.43 8.37
N VAL A 413 -16.53 -5.14 8.28
CA VAL A 413 -16.11 -4.49 7.03
C VAL A 413 -14.96 -3.48 7.22
N THR A 414 -14.24 -3.19 6.14
CA THR A 414 -13.44 -1.96 5.97
C THR A 414 -14.21 -0.89 5.22
#